data_AF-A0A971MBV0-F1
#
_entry.id   AF-A0A971MBV0-F1
#
_cell.length_a   1.000
_cell.length_b   1.000
_cell.length_c   1.000
_cell.angle_alpha   90.00
_cell.angle_beta   90.00
_cell.angle_gamma   90.00
#
_symmetry.space_group_name_H-M   'P 1'
#
loop_
_entity.id
_entity.type
_entity.pdbx_description
1 polymer ?
#
loop_
_entity_poly.entity_id
_entity_poly.type
_entity_poly.pdbx_seq_one_letter_code
_entity_poly.pdbx_strand_id
1 'polypeptide(L)' 'MIFRINQLRNQISEQLNREKTDWALVEKLNRELEFLMAELLHKTMDNKQQDK' A
#
# COMPACT_ATOMS: atom_id res chain seq x y z
N MET A 1 -5.98 -8.41 0.06
CA MET A 1 -5.13 -7.35 0.65
C MET A 1 -3.77 -7.26 -0.04
N ILE A 2 -2.94 -8.32 0.01
CA ILE A 2 -1.61 -8.34 -0.64
C ILE A 2 -1.67 -7.99 -2.14
N PHE A 3 -2.64 -8.52 -2.88
CA PHE A 3 -2.83 -8.18 -4.30
C PHE A 3 -3.02 -6.67 -4.53
N ARG A 4 -3.85 -6.00 -3.70
CA ARG A 4 -4.10 -4.56 -3.80
C ARG A 4 -2.85 -3.74 -3.47
N ILE A 5 -2.11 -4.15 -2.45
CA ILE A 5 -0.80 -3.56 -2.10
C ILE A 5 0.16 -3.61 -3.29
N ASN A 6 0.25 -4.76 -3.97
CA ASN A 6 1.10 -4.90 -5.15
C ASN A 6 0.63 -4.02 -6.32
N GLN A 7 -0.67 -3.90 -6.55
CA GLN A 7 -1.21 -2.98 -7.57
C GLN A 7 -0.83 -1.53 -7.28
N LEU A 8 -0.99 -1.07 -6.03
CA LEU A 8 -0.64 0.29 -5.64
C LEU A 8 0.86 0.55 -5.80
N ARG A 9 1.71 -0.39 -5.39
CA ARG A 9 3.16 -0.30 -5.61
C ARG A 9 3.52 -0.15 -7.08
N ASN A 10 2.90 -0.95 -7.96
CA ASN A 10 3.13 -0.86 -9.40
C ASN A 10 2.67 0.49 -9.96
N GLN A 11 1.50 0.99 -9.55
CA GLN A 11 0.99 2.29 -9.99
C GLN A 11 1.88 3.45 -9.54
N ILE A 12 2.43 3.38 -8.31
CA ILE A 12 3.39 4.36 -7.81
C ILE A 12 4.68 4.29 -8.64
N SER A 13 5.24 3.10 -8.86
CA SER A 13 6.43 2.92 -9.70
C SER A 13 6.22 3.43 -11.13
N GLU A 14 5.06 3.18 -11.72
CA GLU A 14 4.70 3.72 -13.04
C GLU A 14 4.68 5.25 -13.05
N GLN A 15 4.15 5.91 -12.01
CA GLN A 15 4.17 7.37 -11.93
C GLN A 15 5.56 7.95 -11.76
N LEU A 16 6.39 7.30 -10.93
CA LEU A 16 7.76 7.74 -10.69
C LEU A 16 8.68 7.55 -11.91
N ASN A 17 8.36 6.62 -12.79
CA ASN A 17 9.11 6.36 -14.02
C ASN A 17 8.64 7.23 -15.21
N ARG A 18 7.60 8.04 -15.06
CA ARG A 18 7.15 8.97 -16.12
C ARG A 18 8.08 10.17 -16.22
N GLU A 19 8.24 10.70 -17.44
CA GLU A 19 8.99 11.93 -17.71
C GLU A 19 8.46 13.12 -16.88
N LYS A 20 7.15 13.18 -16.68
CA LYS A 20 6.51 14.10 -15.74
C LYS A 20 5.70 13.31 -14.71
N THR A 21 6.21 13.28 -13.48
CA THR A 21 5.54 12.66 -12.34
C THR A 21 4.32 13.50 -11.91
N ASP A 22 3.18 12.83 -11.76
CA ASP A 22 2.02 13.41 -11.08
C ASP A 22 2.14 13.16 -9.57
N TRP A 23 2.72 14.13 -8.86
CA TRP A 23 2.95 14.01 -7.42
C TRP A 23 1.67 13.95 -6.59
N ALA A 24 0.58 14.59 -7.06
CA ALA A 24 -0.70 14.54 -6.36
C ALA A 24 -1.28 13.12 -6.42
N LEU A 25 -1.14 12.45 -7.58
CA LEU A 25 -1.52 11.06 -7.72
C LEU A 25 -0.61 10.12 -6.90
N VAL A 26 0.71 10.34 -6.91
CA VAL A 26 1.65 9.55 -6.08
C VAL A 26 1.30 9.64 -4.60
N GLU A 27 1.02 10.84 -4.08
CA GLU A 27 0.63 11.03 -2.68
C GLU A 27 -0.67 10.28 -2.35
N LYS A 28 -1.68 10.39 -3.23
CA LYS A 28 -2.95 9.69 -3.07
C LYS A 28 -2.75 8.17 -3.01
N LEU A 29 -1.98 7.62 -3.94
CA LEU A 29 -1.68 6.18 -3.99
C LEU A 29 -0.89 5.72 -2.76
N ASN A 30 0.07 6.54 -2.31
CA ASN A 30 0.90 6.21 -1.16
C ASN A 30 0.10 6.21 0.16
N ARG A 31 -0.83 7.15 0.36
CA ARG A 31 -1.73 7.14 1.53
C ARG A 31 -2.62 5.90 1.57
N GLU A 32 -3.14 5.47 0.42
CA GLU A 32 -3.91 4.22 0.33
C GLU A 32 -3.04 3.00 0.68
N LEU A 33 -1.79 2.99 0.20
CA LEU A 33 -0.82 1.93 0.49
C LEU A 33 -0.49 1.86 1.99
N GLU A 34 -0.21 3.00 2.63
CA GLU A 34 0.04 3.11 4.07
C GLU A 34 -1.12 2.56 4.90
N PHE A 35 -2.35 2.94 4.55
CA PHE A 35 -3.55 2.43 5.21
C PHE A 35 -3.65 0.90 5.12
N LEU A 36 -3.48 0.33 3.92
CA LEU A 36 -3.55 -1.11 3.72
C LEU A 36 -2.43 -1.87 4.41
N MET A 37 -1.23 -1.29 4.50
CA MET A 37 -0.12 -1.89 5.26
C MET A 37 -0.42 -1.90 6.76
N ALA A 38 -0.98 -0.83 7.29
CA ALA A 38 -1.41 -0.79 8.69
C ALA A 38 -2.50 -1.83 8.97
N GLU A 39 -3.52 -1.93 8.11
CA GLU A 39 -4.58 -2.94 8.26
C GLU A 39 -4.01 -4.37 8.22
N LEU A 40 -3.06 -4.64 7.33
CA LEU A 40 -2.39 -5.95 7.25
C LEU A 40 -1.62 -6.26 8.53
N LEU A 41 -0.86 -5.29 9.05
CA LEU A 41 -0.12 -5.44 10.29
C LEU A 41 -1.05 -5.75 11.46
N HIS A 42 -2.14 -4.99 11.60
CA HIS A 42 -3.17 -5.23 12.61
C HIS A 42 -3.74 -6.65 12.53
N LYS A 43 -4.21 -7.09 11.37
CA LYS A 43 -4.75 -8.45 11.20
C LYS A 43 -3.73 -9.54 11.53
N THR A 44 -2.46 -9.30 11.20
CA THR A 44 -1.38 -10.26 11.49
C THR A 44 -1.08 -10.33 12.99
N MET A 45 -1.21 -9.22 13.72
CA MET A 45 -1.06 -9.20 15.19
C MET A 45 -2.25 -9.85 15.88
N ASP A 46 -3.47 -9.57 15.44
CA ASP A 46 -4.70 -10.12 16.01
C ASP A 46 -4.74 -11.64 15.87
N ASN A 47 -4.40 -12.16 14.68
CA ASN A 47 -4.34 -13.61 14.45
C ASN A 47 -3.29 -14.30 15.35
N LYS A 48 -2.16 -13.64 15.64
CA LYS A 48 -1.13 -14.18 16.55
C LYS A 48 -1.56 -14.22 18.03
N GLN A 49 -2.54 -13.41 18.41
CA GLN A 49 -3.08 -13.40 19.77
C GLN A 49 -4.16 -14.46 19.99
N GLN A 50 -4.78 -14.95 18.91
CA GLN A 50 -5.82 -16.00 18.97
C GLN A 50 -5.24 -17.43 18.98
N ASP A 51 -4.00 -17.62 18.55
CA ASP A 51 -3.30 -18.93 18.55
C ASP A 51 -2.56 -19.24 19.87
N LYS A 52 -2.83 -18.49 20.96
CA LYS A 52 -2.27 -18.70 22.31
C LYS A 52 -3.34 -19.07 23.31
#